data_AF-A0A329MMK2-F1
#
_entry.id   AF-A0A329MMK2-F1
#
_cell.length_a   1.000
_cell.length_b   1.000
_cell.length_c   1.000
_cell.angle_alpha   90.00
_cell.angle_beta   90.00
_cell.angle_gamma   90.00
#
_symmetry.space_group_name_H-M   'P 1'
#
loop_
_entity.id
_entity.type
_entity.pdbx_description
1 polymer ?
#
loop_
_entity_poly.entity_id
_entity_poly.type
_entity_poly.pdbx_seq_one_letter_code
_entity_poly.pdbx_strand_id
1 'polypeptide(L)' 'MNTQVHIPQDEQMITVKLSIKEAIALSGVRFNQQPSLAVDARKKLRKALEHEMLPESDKIHYHALDM' A
#
# COMPACT_ATOMS: atom_id res chain seq x y z
N MET A 1 12.89 18.35 2.34
CA MET A 1 11.64 17.99 3.05
C MET A 1 11.77 16.54 3.48
N ASN A 2 12.02 16.29 4.76
CA ASN A 2 12.28 14.96 5.30
C ASN A 2 10.95 14.47 5.91
N THR A 3 10.20 13.66 5.16
CA THR A 3 8.92 13.10 5.63
C THR A 3 9.23 12.00 6.64
N GLN A 4 9.52 12.40 7.88
CA GLN A 4 9.57 11.47 9.00
C GLN A 4 8.15 10.95 9.19
N VAL A 5 7.90 9.72 8.74
CA VAL A 5 6.66 9.00 9.01
C VAL A 5 6.69 8.65 10.49
N HIS A 6 6.09 9.50 11.32
CA HIS A 6 5.84 9.18 12.71
C HIS A 6 4.76 8.10 12.71
N ILE A 7 5.14 6.86 13.02
CA ILE A 7 4.21 5.74 13.15
C ILE A 7 3.84 5.68 14.64
N PRO A 8 2.70 6.24 15.07
CA PRO A 8 2.16 5.90 16.38
C PRO A 8 1.64 4.45 16.30
N GLN A 9 1.86 3.64 17.34
CA GLN A 9 1.39 2.25 17.53
C GLN A 9 2.46 1.17 17.29
N ASP A 10 3.23 0.87 18.33
CA ASP A 10 4.47 0.09 18.29
C ASP A 10 4.35 -1.41 17.93
N GLU A 11 3.17 -1.93 17.58
CA GLU A 11 2.98 -3.35 17.21
C GLU A 11 1.87 -3.59 16.18
N GLN A 12 1.47 -2.58 15.40
CA GLN A 12 0.38 -2.74 14.44
C GLN A 12 0.81 -3.59 13.23
N MET A 13 0.22 -4.78 13.08
CA MET A 13 0.51 -5.68 11.98
C MET A 13 -0.50 -5.51 10.85
N ILE A 14 -0.01 -5.45 9.61
CA ILE A 14 -0.84 -5.47 8.40
C ILE A 14 -0.67 -6.80 7.66
N THR A 15 -1.76 -7.36 7.16
CA THR A 15 -1.74 -8.59 6.35
C THR A 15 -2.08 -8.26 4.90
N VAL A 16 -1.21 -8.64 3.96
CA VAL A 16 -1.42 -8.37 2.53
C VAL A 16 -1.33 -9.66 1.72
N LYS A 17 -2.34 -9.91 0.87
CA LYS A 17 -2.33 -11.04 -0.06
C LYS A 17 -1.50 -10.70 -1.30
N LEU A 18 -0.37 -11.38 -1.45
CA LEU A 18 0.54 -11.26 -2.59
C LEU A 18 0.70 -12.60 -3.31
N SER A 19 1.03 -12.56 -4.58
CA SER A 19 1.56 -13.74 -5.27
C SER A 19 3.02 -14.00 -4.87
N ILE A 20 3.49 -15.23 -5.06
CA ILE A 20 4.88 -15.63 -4.75
C ILE A 20 5.88 -14.70 -5.45
N LYS A 21 5.64 -14.38 -6.73
CA LYS A 21 6.53 -13.51 -7.51
C LYS A 21 6.57 -12.08 -6.97
N GLU A 22 5.42 -11.55 -6.55
CA GLU A 22 5.34 -10.22 -5.93
C GLU A 22 6.05 -10.17 -4.58
N ALA A 23 5.91 -11.21 -3.75
CA ALA A 23 6.62 -11.29 -2.48
C ALA A 23 8.14 -11.33 -2.68
N ILE A 24 8.62 -12.13 -3.63
CA ILE A 24 10.04 -12.19 -4.02
C ILE A 24 10.50 -10.84 -4.61
N ALA A 25 9.64 -10.15 -5.36
CA ALA A 25 9.97 -8.83 -5.90
C ALA A 25 10.15 -7.79 -4.79
N LEU A 26 9.34 -7.87 -3.72
CA LEU A 26 9.45 -6.99 -2.56
C LEU A 26 10.67 -7.32 -1.68
N SER A 27 11.17 -8.55 -1.67
CA SER A 27 12.41 -8.90 -0.94
C SER A 27 13.69 -8.36 -1.60
N GLY A 28 13.59 -7.69 -2.75
CA GLY A 28 14.70 -7.04 -3.43
C GLY A 28 15.16 -7.76 -4.71
N VAL A 29 14.56 -8.89 -5.07
CA VAL A 29 14.88 -9.60 -6.31
C VAL A 29 14.26 -8.87 -7.50
N ARG A 30 15.07 -8.60 -8.53
CA ARG A 30 14.61 -7.92 -9.75
C ARG A 30 14.17 -8.93 -10.79
N PHE A 31 12.94 -8.79 -11.26
CA PHE A 31 12.42 -9.54 -12.39
C PHE A 31 12.59 -8.72 -13.68
N ASN A 32 13.72 -8.90 -14.37
CA ASN A 32 14.04 -8.14 -15.58
C ASN A 32 12.98 -8.29 -16.69
N GLN A 33 12.34 -9.45 -16.78
CA GLN A 33 11.29 -9.72 -17.75
C GLN A 33 9.92 -9.15 -17.33
N GLN A 34 9.73 -8.85 -16.04
CA GLN A 34 8.45 -8.43 -15.47
C GLN A 34 8.67 -7.33 -14.41
N PRO A 35 9.14 -6.14 -14.81
CA PRO A 35 9.42 -5.05 -13.88
C PRO A 35 8.16 -4.52 -13.17
N SER A 36 6.98 -4.74 -13.76
CA SER A 36 5.69 -4.37 -13.17
C SER A 36 5.40 -5.10 -11.87
N LEU A 37 5.94 -6.32 -11.65
CA LEU A 37 5.68 -7.11 -10.43
C LEU A 37 6.02 -6.34 -9.15
N ALA A 38 7.15 -5.65 -9.12
CA ALA A 38 7.54 -4.85 -7.95
C ALA A 38 6.62 -3.63 -7.77
N VAL A 39 6.20 -3.01 -8.87
CA VAL A 39 5.29 -1.86 -8.84
C VAL A 39 3.91 -2.29 -8.35
N ASP A 40 3.39 -3.40 -8.86
CA ASP A 40 2.07 -3.91 -8.50
C ASP A 40 2.05 -4.42 -7.05
N ALA A 41 3.11 -5.09 -6.60
CA ALA A 41 3.27 -5.49 -5.20
C ALA A 41 3.27 -4.28 -4.25
N ARG A 42 3.98 -3.20 -4.61
CA ARG A 42 3.99 -1.96 -3.81
C ARG A 42 2.63 -1.27 -3.80
N LYS A 43 1.89 -1.28 -4.92
CA LYS A 43 0.51 -0.74 -4.97
C LYS A 43 -0.40 -1.49 -4.02
N LYS A 44 -0.33 -2.83 -3.98
CA LYS A 44 -1.11 -3.65 -3.03
C LYS A 44 -0.77 -3.33 -1.58
N LEU A 45 0.53 -3.26 -1.26
CA LEU A 45 1.00 -2.89 0.08
C LEU A 45 0.51 -1.49 0.49
N ARG A 46 0.66 -0.52 -0.40
CA ARG A 46 0.22 0.86 -0.16
C ARG A 46 -1.29 0.94 0.08
N LYS A 47 -2.09 0.24 -0.74
CA LYS A 47 -3.55 0.20 -0.55
C LYS A 47 -3.94 -0.39 0.82
N ALA A 48 -3.24 -1.45 1.26
CA ALA A 48 -3.47 -2.03 2.58
C ALA A 48 -3.09 -1.05 3.71
N LEU A 49 -1.96 -0.36 3.59
CA LEU A 49 -1.55 0.67 4.53
C LEU A 49 -2.54 1.85 4.58
N GLU A 50 -2.99 2.33 3.43
CA GLU A 50 -4.00 3.39 3.35
C GLU A 50 -5.30 2.96 4.04
N HIS A 51 -5.75 1.72 3.84
CA HIS A 51 -6.95 1.21 4.49
C HIS A 51 -6.83 1.15 6.02
N GLU A 52 -5.69 0.66 6.53
CA GLU A 52 -5.47 0.52 7.98
C GLU A 52 -5.19 1.86 8.67
N MET A 53 -4.47 2.78 8.02
CA MET A 53 -4.09 4.06 8.60
C MET A 53 -5.10 5.19 8.36
N LEU A 54 -5.90 5.10 7.28
CA LEU A 54 -6.84 6.13 6.85
C LEU A 54 -8.23 5.53 6.53
N PRO A 55 -8.93 4.94 7.51
CA PRO A 55 -10.21 4.27 7.30
C PRO A 55 -11.32 5.19 6.77
N GLU A 56 -11.17 6.52 6.88
CA GLU A 56 -12.14 7.49 6.37
C GLU A 56 -11.99 7.82 4.88
N SER A 57 -10.88 7.41 4.23
CA SER A 57 -10.61 7.77 2.82
C SER A 57 -11.49 7.02 1.81
N ASP A 58 -12.16 5.94 2.20
CA ASP A 58 -13.11 5.19 1.35
C ASP A 58 -14.53 5.78 1.39
N LYS A 59 -14.78 6.81 2.20
CA LYS A 59 -16.07 7.51 2.20
C LYS A 59 -16.11 8.42 0.96
N ILE A 60 -16.85 8.02 -0.06
CA ILE A 60 -17.26 8.94 -1.14
C ILE A 60 -17.99 10.10 -0.47
N HIS A 61 -17.38 11.29 -0.48
CA HIS A 61 -18.01 12.51 0.02
C HIS A 61 -19.15 12.90 -0.94
N TYR A 62 -20.34 12.35 -0.73
CA TYR A 62 -21.52 12.61 -1.56
C TYR A 62 -21.90 14.11 -1.62
N HIS A 63 -21.50 14.91 -0.62
CA HIS A 63 -21.71 16.37 -0.63
C HIS A 63 -20.87 17.14 -1.66
N ALA A 64 -19.89 16.53 -2.32
CA ALA A 64 -19.14 17.16 -3.42
C ALA A 64 -19.82 16.97 -4.80
N LEU A 65 -20.95 16.26 -4.86
CA LEU A 65 -21.68 15.96 -6.10
C LEU A 65 -23.01 16.72 -6.23
N ASP A 66 -23.42 17.49 -5.21
CA ASP A 66 -24.49 18.48 -5.36
C ASP A 66 -23.90 19.75 -5.98
N MET A 67 -24.01 19.85 -7.30
CA MET A 67 -24.08 21.12 -8.04
C MET A 67 -25.52 21.41 -8.43
#